data_AF-A0A7K0C6N2-F1
#
_entry.id   AF-A0A7K0C6N2-F1
#
_cell.length_a   1.000
_cell.length_b   1.000
_cell.length_c   1.000
_cell.angle_alpha   90.00
_cell.angle_beta   90.00
_cell.angle_gamma   90.00
#
_symmetry.space_group_name_H-M   'P 1'
#
loop_
_entity.id
_entity.type
_entity.pdbx_description
1 polymer ?
#
loop_
_entity_poly.entity_id
_entity_poly.type
_entity_poly.pdbx_seq_one_letter_code
_entity_poly.pdbx_strand_id
1 'polypeptide(L)'
;MTMQADLEQARRYERQGRSDEAAAVYSGLARALQEGGDWPTAIVVRARLARVLADSGNSAQALRNLATADQALARLPADAAAGPRAAVDAQAAHVLAAAGRTAEAARRAWAATTGHLALGDRARADRAAVHAAKLIVKDAGPRGALEPLRALLALLPPGDGHHRVAALLAGAERRPDRIYDVLVTDIDAPVWGRLAGALAVGAHLAVGNGVAWNTMLGDRSPEADRHLLERDWGITGAAGWREQADELLKAENSDPRVHAVLLQRRRGMRERDWREAIVAWAREYDFEDAVIGDLFAIADVVQRYEARFRADGLLAPDGRVDSVHGYDYGRAVNLARWGLNARFCDAEAAEEVVLRAAHLAGQAYDSWTSFSTGYILGRMLKFDRGEFGEMYEESLLGHRILIEDPESPWRLLAWG
;
A
#
# COMPACT_ATOMS: atom_id res chain seq x y z
N MET A 1 12.15 8.01 -54.40
CA MET A 1 11.86 8.59 -53.07
C MET A 1 12.96 8.15 -52.13
N THR A 2 13.50 9.05 -51.30
CA THR A 2 14.57 8.70 -50.36
C THR A 2 13.98 7.86 -49.22
N MET A 3 14.70 6.81 -48.78
CA MET A 3 14.32 5.93 -47.67
C MET A 3 13.83 6.68 -46.42
N GLN A 4 14.46 7.82 -46.14
CA GLN A 4 14.10 8.68 -45.01
C GLN A 4 12.72 9.35 -45.19
N ALA A 5 12.38 9.79 -46.39
CA ALA A 5 11.07 10.38 -46.69
C ALA A 5 9.94 9.35 -46.53
N ASP A 6 10.18 8.11 -46.92
CA ASP A 6 9.20 7.03 -46.78
C ASP A 6 8.98 6.63 -45.31
N LEU A 7 10.06 6.60 -44.51
CA LEU A 7 9.97 6.38 -43.06
C LEU A 7 9.23 7.51 -42.34
N GLU A 8 9.47 8.76 -42.73
CA GLU A 8 8.76 9.91 -42.17
C GLU A 8 7.27 9.90 -42.57
N GLN A 9 6.97 9.51 -43.81
CA GLN A 9 5.60 9.34 -44.29
C GLN A 9 4.86 8.25 -43.52
N ALA A 10 5.49 7.08 -43.31
CA ALA A 10 4.89 6.00 -42.53
C ALA A 10 4.59 6.41 -41.08
N ARG A 11 5.54 7.12 -40.43
CA ARG A 11 5.35 7.67 -39.08
C ARG A 11 4.24 8.73 -39.02
N ARG A 12 4.06 9.50 -40.10
CA ARG A 12 2.96 10.46 -40.20
C ARG A 12 1.62 9.74 -40.28
N TYR A 13 1.50 8.67 -41.06
CA TYR A 13 0.29 7.86 -41.11
C TYR A 13 -0.03 7.20 -39.76
N GLU A 14 0.96 6.68 -39.04
CA GLU A 14 0.77 6.18 -37.65
C GLU A 14 0.16 7.25 -36.75
N ARG A 15 0.70 8.48 -36.74
CA ARG A 15 0.18 9.58 -35.92
C ARG A 15 -1.24 10.01 -36.29
N GLN A 16 -1.66 9.74 -37.52
CA GLN A 16 -3.00 10.06 -38.02
C GLN A 16 -4.01 8.89 -37.85
N GLY A 17 -3.58 7.76 -37.27
CA GLY A 17 -4.43 6.55 -37.14
C GLY A 17 -4.66 5.80 -38.46
N ARG A 18 -3.91 6.16 -39.51
CA ARG A 18 -4.00 5.59 -40.87
C ARG A 18 -3.15 4.32 -40.98
N SER A 19 -3.59 3.29 -40.26
CA SER A 19 -2.78 2.09 -40.00
C SER A 19 -2.53 1.24 -41.25
N ASP A 20 -3.49 1.18 -42.17
CA ASP A 20 -3.35 0.40 -43.42
C ASP A 20 -2.34 1.06 -44.37
N GLU A 21 -2.38 2.39 -44.51
CA GLU A 21 -1.40 3.12 -45.31
C GLU A 21 0.00 3.08 -44.68
N ALA A 22 0.10 3.17 -43.36
CA ALA A 22 1.37 2.97 -42.66
C ALA A 22 1.93 1.56 -42.88
N ALA A 23 1.09 0.53 -42.78
CA ALA A 23 1.48 -0.85 -43.00
C ALA A 23 1.96 -1.10 -44.44
N ALA A 24 1.28 -0.53 -45.44
CA ALA A 24 1.70 -0.64 -46.84
C ALA A 24 3.09 -0.04 -47.07
N VAL A 25 3.36 1.15 -46.51
CA VAL A 25 4.67 1.82 -46.65
C VAL A 25 5.77 1.02 -45.94
N TYR A 26 5.53 0.53 -44.71
CA TYR A 26 6.53 -0.29 -44.01
C TYR A 26 6.80 -1.64 -44.69
N SER A 27 5.78 -2.27 -45.27
CA SER A 27 5.94 -3.50 -46.04
C SER A 27 6.83 -3.27 -47.27
N GLY A 28 6.58 -2.19 -48.02
CA GLY A 28 7.41 -1.78 -49.15
C GLY A 28 8.85 -1.49 -48.76
N LEU A 29 9.05 -0.73 -47.68
CA LEU A 29 10.39 -0.39 -47.17
C LEU A 29 11.17 -1.61 -46.70
N ALA A 30 10.53 -2.51 -45.93
CA ALA A 30 11.18 -3.73 -45.47
C ALA A 30 11.66 -4.58 -46.66
N ARG A 31 10.86 -4.70 -47.73
CA ARG A 31 11.24 -5.44 -48.93
C ARG A 31 12.40 -4.78 -49.67
N ALA A 32 12.34 -3.47 -49.88
CA ALA A 32 13.40 -2.74 -50.57
C ALA A 32 14.75 -2.82 -49.82
N LEU A 33 14.73 -2.74 -48.49
CA LEU A 33 15.94 -2.89 -47.67
C LEU A 33 16.52 -4.30 -47.74
N GLN A 34 15.67 -5.34 -47.78
CA GLN A 34 16.11 -6.72 -47.97
C GLN A 34 16.75 -6.94 -49.34
N GLU A 35 16.11 -6.44 -50.40
CA GLU A 35 16.63 -6.50 -51.78
C GLU A 35 17.96 -5.73 -51.90
N GLY A 36 18.13 -4.64 -51.15
CA GLY A 36 19.37 -3.86 -51.07
C GLY A 36 20.43 -4.40 -50.11
N GLY A 37 20.17 -5.49 -49.38
CA GLY A 37 21.12 -6.14 -48.47
C GLY A 37 21.26 -5.52 -47.07
N ASP A 38 20.50 -4.46 -46.74
CA ASP A 38 20.45 -3.89 -45.38
C ASP A 38 19.48 -4.67 -44.49
N TRP A 39 19.89 -5.89 -44.16
CA TRP A 39 19.14 -6.81 -43.31
C TRP A 39 18.86 -6.26 -41.90
N PRO A 40 19.82 -5.64 -41.18
CA PRO A 40 19.57 -5.05 -39.87
C PRO A 40 18.41 -4.05 -39.87
N THR A 41 18.40 -3.09 -40.80
CA THR A 41 17.34 -2.07 -40.88
C THR A 41 16.03 -2.70 -41.34
N ALA A 42 16.07 -3.62 -42.32
CA ALA A 42 14.87 -4.31 -42.79
C ALA A 42 14.14 -5.07 -41.68
N ILE A 43 14.88 -5.74 -40.79
CA ILE A 43 14.32 -6.48 -39.65
C ILE A 43 13.58 -5.54 -38.70
N VAL A 44 14.18 -4.40 -38.36
CA VAL A 44 13.55 -3.41 -37.47
C VAL A 44 12.29 -2.81 -38.11
N VAL A 45 12.34 -2.48 -39.40
CA VAL A 45 11.18 -1.98 -40.15
C VAL A 45 10.05 -3.01 -40.18
N ARG A 46 10.37 -4.29 -40.37
CA ARG A 46 9.40 -5.39 -40.34
C ARG A 46 8.78 -5.60 -38.96
N ALA A 47 9.56 -5.46 -37.88
CA ALA A 47 9.01 -5.50 -36.52
C ALA A 47 8.08 -4.30 -36.24
N ARG A 48 8.37 -3.13 -36.82
CA ARG A 48 7.48 -1.96 -36.73
C ARG A 48 6.18 -2.15 -37.54
N LEU A 49 6.26 -2.75 -38.73
CA LEU A 49 5.09 -3.20 -39.47
C LEU A 49 4.20 -4.12 -38.61
N ALA A 50 4.80 -5.09 -37.93
CA ALA A 50 4.07 -5.99 -37.04
C ALA A 50 3.30 -5.22 -35.95
N ARG A 51 3.92 -4.20 -35.35
CA ARG A 51 3.24 -3.34 -34.36
C ARG A 51 2.06 -2.58 -34.95
N VAL A 52 2.22 -1.95 -36.11
CA VAL A 52 1.12 -1.21 -36.75
C VAL A 52 -0.07 -2.12 -37.04
N LEU A 53 0.20 -3.34 -37.51
CA LEU A 53 -0.83 -4.36 -37.74
C LEU A 53 -1.51 -4.80 -36.43
N ALA A 54 -0.77 -4.86 -35.32
CA ALA A 54 -1.34 -5.18 -34.02
C ALA A 54 -2.25 -4.05 -33.51
N ASP A 55 -1.81 -2.80 -33.67
CA ASP A 55 -2.55 -1.60 -33.25
C ASP A 55 -3.86 -1.43 -34.07
N SER A 56 -3.93 -1.95 -35.30
CA SER A 56 -5.16 -2.01 -36.11
C SER A 56 -6.05 -3.24 -35.88
N GLY A 57 -5.70 -4.10 -34.91
CA GLY A 57 -6.47 -5.31 -34.57
C GLY A 57 -6.17 -6.53 -35.45
N ASN A 58 -5.20 -6.44 -36.37
CA ASN A 58 -4.79 -7.56 -37.24
C ASN A 58 -3.70 -8.42 -36.59
N SER A 59 -4.00 -8.99 -35.41
CA SER A 59 -3.05 -9.73 -34.58
C SER A 59 -2.41 -10.92 -35.30
N ALA A 60 -3.14 -11.59 -36.20
CA ALA A 60 -2.61 -12.75 -36.94
C ALA A 60 -1.50 -12.35 -37.92
N GLN A 61 -1.68 -11.25 -38.68
CA GLN A 61 -0.62 -10.74 -39.57
C GLN A 61 0.54 -10.12 -38.78
N ALA A 62 0.25 -9.46 -37.66
CA ALA A 62 1.26 -8.92 -36.77
C ALA A 62 2.21 -10.01 -36.27
N LEU A 63 1.67 -11.11 -35.71
CA LEU A 63 2.46 -12.23 -35.20
C LEU A 63 3.29 -12.92 -36.29
N ARG A 64 2.77 -13.05 -37.52
CA ARG A 64 3.55 -13.59 -38.66
C ARG A 64 4.73 -12.70 -39.03
N ASN A 65 4.53 -11.38 -39.09
CA ASN A 65 5.59 -10.43 -39.40
C ASN A 65 6.64 -10.39 -38.29
N LEU A 66 6.22 -10.47 -37.03
CA LEU A 66 7.13 -10.56 -35.90
C LEU A 66 7.98 -11.84 -35.95
N ALA A 67 7.37 -13.00 -36.16
CA ALA A 67 8.09 -14.27 -36.30
C ALA A 67 9.09 -14.25 -37.46
N THR A 68 8.73 -13.62 -38.58
CA THR A 68 9.64 -13.44 -39.72
C THR A 68 10.84 -12.56 -39.34
N ALA A 69 10.61 -11.48 -38.58
CA ALA A 69 11.68 -10.62 -38.09
C ALA A 69 12.62 -11.36 -37.12
N ASP A 70 12.07 -12.16 -36.19
CA ASP A 70 12.87 -12.97 -35.26
C ASP A 70 13.72 -14.03 -35.98
N GLN A 71 13.17 -14.71 -37.00
CA GLN A 71 13.92 -15.67 -37.81
C GLN A 71 15.06 -15.03 -38.58
N ALA A 72 14.82 -13.84 -39.17
CA ALA A 72 15.85 -13.10 -39.88
C ALA A 72 16.93 -12.57 -38.92
N LEU A 73 16.53 -12.09 -37.73
CA LEU A 73 17.44 -11.66 -36.69
C LEU A 73 18.36 -12.79 -36.19
N ALA A 74 17.84 -14.01 -36.08
CA ALA A 74 18.63 -15.19 -35.67
C ALA A 74 19.72 -15.59 -36.68
N ARG A 75 19.64 -15.10 -37.94
CA ARG A 75 20.62 -15.35 -38.98
C ARG A 75 21.71 -14.28 -39.06
N LEU A 76 21.56 -13.17 -38.34
CA LEU A 76 22.58 -12.12 -38.29
C LEU A 76 23.75 -12.53 -37.40
N PRO A 77 24.99 -12.13 -37.74
CA PRO A 77 26.14 -12.16 -36.82
C PRO A 77 25.83 -11.44 -35.50
N ALA A 78 26.41 -11.91 -34.39
CA ALA A 78 26.08 -11.43 -33.04
C ALA A 78 26.35 -9.92 -32.83
N ASP A 79 27.42 -9.41 -33.44
CA ASP A 79 27.81 -8.00 -33.45
C ASP A 79 26.82 -7.13 -34.25
N ALA A 80 26.33 -7.61 -35.39
CA ALA A 80 25.32 -6.95 -36.20
C ALA A 80 23.89 -7.07 -35.61
N ALA A 81 23.64 -8.05 -34.73
CA ALA A 81 22.33 -8.35 -34.19
C ALA A 81 21.94 -7.52 -32.96
N ALA A 82 22.90 -7.00 -32.19
CA ALA A 82 22.63 -6.38 -30.88
C ALA A 82 21.66 -5.18 -30.97
N GLY A 83 21.92 -4.24 -31.88
CA GLY A 83 21.05 -3.08 -32.14
C GLY A 83 19.65 -3.46 -32.61
N PRO A 84 19.53 -4.22 -33.72
CA PRO A 84 18.25 -4.71 -34.22
C PRO A 84 17.47 -5.54 -33.18
N ARG A 85 18.15 -6.37 -32.38
CA ARG A 85 17.51 -7.20 -31.36
C ARG A 85 16.75 -6.38 -30.33
N ALA A 86 17.40 -5.39 -29.71
CA ALA A 86 16.73 -4.53 -28.73
C ALA A 86 15.52 -3.79 -29.35
N ALA A 87 15.63 -3.34 -30.60
CA ALA A 87 14.53 -2.69 -31.30
C ALA A 87 13.37 -3.65 -31.64
N VAL A 88 13.68 -4.89 -32.05
CA VAL A 88 12.68 -5.94 -32.30
C VAL A 88 11.99 -6.35 -31.01
N ASP A 89 12.73 -6.56 -29.92
CA ASP A 89 12.20 -6.85 -28.59
C ASP A 89 11.20 -5.77 -28.14
N ALA A 90 11.52 -4.49 -28.37
CA ALA A 90 10.63 -3.37 -28.04
C ALA A 90 9.32 -3.39 -28.84
N GLN A 91 9.36 -3.71 -30.14
CA GLN A 91 8.12 -3.85 -30.93
C GLN A 91 7.36 -5.13 -30.58
N ALA A 92 8.07 -6.23 -30.33
CA ALA A 92 7.52 -7.52 -29.96
C ALA A 92 6.66 -7.42 -28.69
N ALA A 93 7.13 -6.65 -27.69
CA ALA A 93 6.38 -6.41 -26.46
C ALA A 93 4.97 -5.85 -26.74
N HIS A 94 4.87 -4.83 -27.59
CA HIS A 94 3.57 -4.25 -27.97
C HIS A 94 2.69 -5.25 -28.74
N VAL A 95 3.26 -5.94 -29.73
CA VAL A 95 2.52 -6.94 -30.56
C VAL A 95 1.98 -8.08 -29.70
N LEU A 96 2.80 -8.62 -28.80
CA LEU A 96 2.41 -9.72 -27.92
C LEU A 96 1.38 -9.28 -26.89
N ALA A 97 1.51 -8.06 -26.34
CA ALA A 97 0.52 -7.51 -25.42
C ALA A 97 -0.85 -7.31 -26.09
N ALA A 98 -0.88 -6.82 -27.33
CA ALA A 98 -2.10 -6.68 -28.13
C ALA A 98 -2.74 -8.04 -28.46
N ALA A 99 -1.92 -9.10 -28.58
CA ALA A 99 -2.39 -10.48 -28.77
C ALA A 99 -2.77 -11.20 -27.45
N GLY A 100 -2.77 -10.51 -26.30
CA GLY A 100 -3.10 -11.10 -25.00
C GLY A 100 -2.01 -11.97 -24.37
N ARG A 101 -0.80 -12.03 -24.95
CA ARG A 101 0.35 -12.82 -24.47
C ARG A 101 1.19 -12.00 -23.49
N THR A 102 0.59 -11.57 -22.37
CA THR A 102 1.16 -10.58 -21.44
C THR A 102 2.51 -11.00 -20.84
N ALA A 103 2.65 -12.24 -20.36
CA ALA A 103 3.92 -12.75 -19.81
C ALA A 103 5.08 -12.69 -20.81
N GLU A 104 4.81 -13.06 -22.06
CA GLU A 104 5.83 -13.01 -23.13
C GLU A 104 6.16 -11.57 -23.50
N ALA A 105 5.15 -10.71 -23.56
CA ALA A 105 5.34 -9.28 -23.78
C ALA A 105 6.24 -8.65 -22.72
N ALA A 106 6.02 -8.99 -21.44
CA ALA A 106 6.83 -8.51 -20.31
C ALA A 106 8.30 -8.92 -20.47
N ARG A 107 8.57 -10.19 -20.82
CA ARG A 107 9.93 -10.69 -21.06
C ARG A 107 10.60 -9.96 -22.22
N ARG A 108 9.88 -9.71 -23.32
CA ARG A 108 10.42 -8.98 -24.47
C ARG A 108 10.69 -7.50 -24.15
N ALA A 109 9.82 -6.86 -23.38
CA ALA A 109 10.06 -5.49 -22.92
C ALA A 109 11.31 -5.40 -22.01
N TRP A 110 11.51 -6.37 -21.12
CA TRP A 110 12.72 -6.45 -20.28
C TRP A 110 14.00 -6.66 -21.10
N ALA A 111 13.95 -7.56 -22.09
CA ALA A 111 15.06 -7.78 -23.03
C ALA A 111 15.40 -6.49 -23.80
N ALA A 112 14.38 -5.73 -24.22
CA ALA A 112 14.59 -4.42 -24.84
C ALA A 112 15.26 -3.41 -23.90
N THR A 113 14.86 -3.37 -22.62
CA THR A 113 15.49 -2.51 -21.60
C THR A 113 16.97 -2.79 -21.48
N THR A 114 17.33 -4.05 -21.21
CA THR A 114 18.73 -4.47 -21.04
C THR A 114 19.54 -4.29 -22.32
N GLY A 115 18.96 -4.59 -23.49
CA GLY A 115 19.60 -4.37 -24.78
C GLY A 115 19.89 -2.90 -25.07
N HIS A 116 18.95 -1.99 -24.79
CA HIS A 116 19.17 -0.55 -24.97
C HIS A 116 20.16 0.04 -23.98
N LEU A 117 20.19 -0.45 -22.73
CA LEU A 117 21.22 -0.07 -21.75
C LEU A 117 22.61 -0.48 -22.23
N ALA A 118 22.78 -1.70 -22.73
CA ALA A 118 24.06 -2.19 -23.26
C ALA A 118 24.56 -1.36 -24.47
N LEU A 119 23.63 -0.78 -25.24
CA LEU A 119 23.93 0.11 -26.37
C LEU A 119 24.11 1.58 -25.98
N GLY A 120 23.92 1.93 -24.70
CA GLY A 120 23.99 3.32 -24.21
C GLY A 120 22.78 4.20 -24.56
N ASP A 121 21.70 3.65 -25.14
CA ASP A 121 20.49 4.41 -25.49
C ASP A 121 19.52 4.47 -24.29
N ARG A 122 19.86 5.35 -23.33
CA ARG A 122 19.09 5.53 -22.09
C ARG A 122 17.63 5.89 -22.34
N ALA A 123 17.35 6.74 -23.33
CA ALA A 123 16.00 7.20 -23.62
C ALA A 123 15.09 6.05 -24.09
N ARG A 124 15.62 5.10 -24.89
CA ARG A 124 14.86 3.90 -25.29
C ARG A 124 14.78 2.88 -24.15
N ALA A 125 15.84 2.72 -23.37
CA ALA A 125 15.85 1.85 -22.19
C ALA A 125 14.75 2.24 -21.20
N ASP A 126 14.62 3.54 -20.87
CA ASP A 126 13.59 4.05 -19.97
C ASP A 126 12.17 3.73 -20.47
N ARG A 127 11.90 3.98 -21.75
CA ARG A 127 10.58 3.67 -22.34
C ARG A 127 10.27 2.19 -22.31
N ALA A 128 11.26 1.34 -22.65
CA ALA A 128 11.11 -0.11 -22.58
C ALA A 128 10.90 -0.58 -21.13
N ALA A 129 11.60 0.00 -20.16
CA ALA A 129 11.49 -0.39 -18.76
C ALA A 129 10.13 -0.02 -18.17
N VAL A 130 9.63 1.19 -18.43
CA VAL A 130 8.27 1.59 -18.03
C VAL A 130 7.23 0.68 -18.67
N HIS A 131 7.44 0.27 -19.93
CA HIS A 131 6.54 -0.69 -20.59
C HIS A 131 6.61 -2.08 -19.94
N ALA A 132 7.82 -2.58 -19.65
CA ALA A 132 8.05 -3.85 -18.97
C ALA A 132 7.38 -3.87 -17.59
N ALA A 133 7.57 -2.83 -16.78
CA ALA A 133 6.96 -2.68 -15.47
C ALA A 133 5.42 -2.79 -15.54
N LYS A 134 4.78 -2.06 -16.48
CA LYS A 134 3.32 -2.14 -16.67
C LYS A 134 2.85 -3.54 -17.06
N LEU A 135 3.59 -4.22 -17.94
CA LEU A 135 3.25 -5.57 -18.39
C LEU A 135 3.45 -6.61 -17.28
N ILE A 136 4.50 -6.49 -16.47
CA ILE A 136 4.75 -7.32 -15.29
C ILE A 136 3.59 -7.20 -14.31
N VAL A 137 3.18 -5.97 -13.97
CA VAL A 137 2.04 -5.73 -13.07
C VAL A 137 0.76 -6.33 -13.63
N LYS A 138 0.53 -6.18 -14.94
CA LYS A 138 -0.65 -6.75 -15.62
C LYS A 138 -0.65 -8.28 -15.63
N ASP A 139 0.52 -8.91 -15.74
CA ASP A 139 0.67 -10.36 -15.85
C ASP A 139 0.64 -11.08 -14.49
N ALA A 140 1.49 -10.62 -13.56
CA ALA A 140 1.73 -11.28 -12.27
C ALA A 140 0.88 -10.71 -11.13
N GLY A 141 0.15 -9.61 -11.39
CA GLY A 141 -0.52 -8.82 -10.36
C GLY A 141 0.47 -8.08 -9.44
N PRO A 142 -0.04 -7.20 -8.54
CA PRO A 142 0.80 -6.38 -7.67
C PRO A 142 1.84 -7.15 -6.83
N ARG A 143 1.44 -8.26 -6.19
CA ARG A 143 2.34 -9.07 -5.34
C ARG A 143 3.42 -9.77 -6.15
N GLY A 144 3.04 -10.43 -7.25
CA GLY A 144 3.98 -11.13 -8.12
C GLY A 144 4.94 -10.18 -8.86
N ALA A 145 4.58 -8.89 -8.93
CA ALA A 145 5.39 -7.86 -9.57
C ALA A 145 6.48 -7.26 -8.67
N LEU A 146 6.44 -7.42 -7.34
CA LEU A 146 7.35 -6.73 -6.42
C LEU A 146 8.83 -7.01 -6.72
N GLU A 147 9.22 -8.28 -6.70
CA GLU A 147 10.59 -8.71 -6.96
C GLU A 147 11.06 -8.33 -8.39
N PRO A 148 10.28 -8.62 -9.46
CA PRO A 148 10.63 -8.15 -10.80
C PRO A 148 10.77 -6.62 -10.91
N LEU A 149 9.91 -5.84 -10.26
CA LEU A 149 9.97 -4.38 -10.32
C LEU A 149 11.20 -3.82 -9.59
N ARG A 150 11.56 -4.40 -8.43
CA ARG A 150 12.81 -4.06 -7.71
C ARG A 150 14.03 -4.36 -8.56
N ALA A 151 14.08 -5.56 -9.17
CA ALA A 151 15.15 -5.94 -10.07
C ALA A 151 15.23 -5.01 -11.30
N LEU A 152 14.08 -4.58 -11.85
CA LEU A 152 14.04 -3.66 -12.98
C LEU A 152 14.54 -2.27 -12.59
N LEU A 153 14.14 -1.79 -11.42
CA LEU A 153 14.54 -0.48 -10.90
C LEU A 153 16.06 -0.43 -10.64
N ALA A 154 16.64 -1.53 -10.15
CA ALA A 154 18.09 -1.65 -9.92
C ALA A 154 18.93 -1.56 -11.20
N LEU A 155 18.34 -1.85 -12.37
CA LEU A 155 19.02 -1.70 -13.67
C LEU A 155 19.01 -0.26 -14.20
N LEU A 156 18.13 0.59 -13.68
CA LEU A 156 17.89 1.92 -14.22
C LEU A 156 18.68 2.99 -13.45
N PRO A 157 19.48 3.83 -14.15
CA PRO A 157 20.04 5.02 -13.52
C PRO A 157 18.93 6.01 -13.14
N PRO A 158 19.16 6.91 -12.16
CA PRO A 158 18.18 7.95 -11.81
C PRO A 158 17.73 8.77 -13.03
N GLY A 159 16.41 8.96 -13.19
CA GLY A 159 15.80 9.60 -14.37
C GLY A 159 14.30 9.31 -14.49
N ASP A 160 13.64 9.78 -15.56
CA ASP A 160 12.18 9.62 -15.76
C ASP A 160 11.75 8.15 -15.75
N GLY A 161 12.48 7.27 -16.45
CA GLY A 161 12.20 5.83 -16.44
C GLY A 161 12.26 5.25 -15.02
N HIS A 162 13.31 5.59 -14.27
CA HIS A 162 13.49 5.18 -12.88
C HIS A 162 12.33 5.66 -11.99
N HIS A 163 11.98 6.95 -12.04
CA HIS A 163 10.86 7.50 -11.25
C HIS A 163 9.52 6.83 -11.56
N ARG A 164 9.25 6.55 -12.84
CA ARG A 164 7.99 5.93 -13.26
C ARG A 164 7.91 4.44 -12.90
N VAL A 165 9.03 3.72 -12.95
CA VAL A 165 9.10 2.33 -12.46
C VAL A 165 9.00 2.29 -10.94
N ALA A 166 9.66 3.21 -10.22
CA ALA A 166 9.52 3.36 -8.78
C ALA A 166 8.07 3.67 -8.36
N ALA A 167 7.37 4.53 -9.10
CA ALA A 167 5.96 4.81 -8.85
C ALA A 167 5.05 3.58 -9.06
N LEU A 168 5.37 2.73 -10.04
CA LEU A 168 4.68 1.46 -10.27
C LEU A 168 5.00 0.43 -9.19
N LEU A 169 6.25 0.36 -8.71
CA LEU A 169 6.65 -0.46 -7.57
C LEU A 169 5.90 -0.01 -6.32
N ALA A 170 5.94 1.28 -5.99
CA ALA A 170 5.17 1.85 -4.89
C ALA A 170 3.67 1.61 -5.07
N GLY A 171 3.14 1.63 -6.31
CA GLY A 171 1.76 1.26 -6.59
C GLY A 171 1.44 -0.22 -6.35
N ALA A 172 2.38 -1.11 -6.67
CA ALA A 172 2.27 -2.55 -6.44
C ALA A 172 2.42 -2.90 -4.95
N GLU A 173 3.30 -2.19 -4.24
CA GLU A 173 3.45 -2.23 -2.78
C GLU A 173 2.22 -1.66 -2.08
N ARG A 174 1.52 -0.69 -2.69
CA ARG A 174 0.27 -0.08 -2.21
C ARG A 174 -0.97 -1.00 -2.25
N ARG A 175 -0.85 -2.29 -2.59
CA ARG A 175 -1.88 -3.34 -2.37
C ARG A 175 -3.34 -2.89 -2.61
N PRO A 176 -3.74 -2.55 -3.85
CA PRO A 176 -5.08 -2.06 -4.18
C PRO A 176 -6.21 -3.10 -4.00
N ASP A 177 -5.89 -4.33 -3.58
CA ASP A 177 -6.83 -5.41 -3.25
C ASP A 177 -7.23 -5.43 -1.76
N ARG A 178 -6.67 -4.57 -0.91
CA ARG A 178 -7.05 -4.41 0.51
C ARG A 178 -7.13 -2.93 0.87
N ILE A 179 -8.17 -2.57 1.62
CA ILE A 179 -8.53 -1.17 1.96
C ILE A 179 -7.66 -0.61 3.12
N TYR A 180 -6.62 -1.34 3.56
CA TYR A 180 -5.31 -0.94 4.14
C TYR A 180 -4.96 -1.69 5.44
N ASP A 181 -3.77 -2.31 5.44
CA ASP A 181 -3.06 -2.96 6.57
C ASP A 181 -1.58 -3.08 6.16
N VAL A 182 -0.85 -1.97 6.16
CA VAL A 182 0.56 -1.91 5.73
C VAL A 182 1.36 -0.99 6.64
N LEU A 183 2.56 -1.43 7.02
CA LEU A 183 3.51 -0.56 7.71
C LEU A 183 4.15 0.39 6.70
N VAL A 184 3.99 1.70 6.91
CA VAL A 184 4.63 2.75 6.11
C VAL A 184 5.49 3.59 7.03
N THR A 185 6.75 3.78 6.66
CA THR A 185 7.69 4.65 7.36
C THR A 185 8.14 5.74 6.40
N ASP A 186 8.00 7.00 6.80
CA ASP A 186 8.56 8.13 6.09
C ASP A 186 10.08 8.13 6.33
N ILE A 187 10.86 8.00 5.25
CA ILE A 187 12.32 7.91 5.31
C ILE A 187 12.98 9.24 5.73
N ASP A 188 12.28 10.36 5.53
CA ASP A 188 12.79 11.69 5.86
C ASP A 188 12.40 12.12 7.28
N ALA A 189 11.53 11.36 7.96
CA ALA A 189 11.09 11.64 9.32
C ALA A 189 11.86 10.79 10.38
N PRO A 190 12.11 11.32 11.58
CA PRO A 190 12.80 10.57 12.64
C PRO A 190 12.07 9.28 13.01
N VAL A 191 12.80 8.16 13.06
CA VAL A 191 12.28 6.85 13.52
C VAL A 191 12.58 6.56 14.99
N TRP A 192 13.23 7.49 15.69
CA TRP A 192 13.64 7.36 17.08
C TRP A 192 13.47 8.69 17.84
N GLY A 193 13.50 8.61 19.17
CA GLY A 193 13.31 9.75 20.06
C GLY A 193 11.87 9.88 20.57
N ARG A 194 11.66 10.88 21.43
CA ARG A 194 10.42 11.04 22.20
C ARG A 194 9.17 11.17 21.32
N LEU A 195 9.24 12.00 20.28
CA LEU A 195 8.10 12.21 19.38
C LEU A 195 7.81 10.98 18.52
N ALA A 196 8.85 10.30 18.01
CA ALA A 196 8.67 9.04 17.27
C ALA A 196 8.02 7.96 18.16
N GLY A 197 8.49 7.79 19.40
CA GLY A 197 7.85 6.90 20.37
C GLY A 197 6.39 7.25 20.64
N ALA A 198 6.07 8.54 20.74
CA ALA A 198 4.70 8.99 20.93
C ALA A 198 3.81 8.77 19.69
N LEU A 199 4.35 8.99 18.49
CA LEU A 199 3.66 8.70 17.24
C LEU A 199 3.40 7.19 17.05
N ALA A 200 4.31 6.33 17.53
CA ALA A 200 4.15 4.89 17.50
C ALA A 200 2.91 4.38 18.27
N VAL A 201 2.40 5.14 19.26
CA VAL A 201 1.13 4.85 19.94
C VAL A 201 -0.06 4.94 18.98
N GLY A 202 0.02 5.80 17.96
CA GLY A 202 -0.98 5.92 16.90
C GLY A 202 -0.85 4.89 15.77
N ALA A 203 0.12 3.97 15.84
CA ALA A 203 0.50 3.15 14.69
C ALA A 203 -0.59 2.18 14.19
N HIS A 204 -1.49 1.72 15.06
CA HIS A 204 -2.64 0.87 14.67
C HIS A 204 -3.46 1.52 13.55
N LEU A 205 -3.85 2.78 13.74
CA LEU A 205 -4.66 3.49 12.78
C LEU A 205 -3.83 3.98 11.58
N ALA A 206 -2.51 4.17 11.75
CA ALA A 206 -1.63 4.47 10.63
C ALA A 206 -1.51 3.27 9.67
N VAL A 207 -1.31 2.06 10.21
CA VAL A 207 -1.25 0.80 9.46
C VAL A 207 -2.57 0.52 8.76
N GLY A 208 -3.69 0.62 9.50
CA GLY A 208 -5.03 0.42 8.95
C GLY A 208 -5.48 1.49 7.95
N ASN A 209 -4.76 2.60 7.83
CA ASN A 209 -5.01 3.63 6.81
C ASN A 209 -3.92 3.67 5.72
N GLY A 210 -2.87 2.86 5.84
CA GLY A 210 -1.74 2.84 4.91
C GLY A 210 -0.96 4.15 4.84
N VAL A 211 -0.88 4.89 5.95
CA VAL A 211 -0.13 6.16 6.04
C VAL A 211 1.12 6.01 6.92
N ALA A 212 2.12 6.86 6.69
CA ALA A 212 3.36 6.83 7.47
C ALA A 212 3.08 6.96 8.98
N TRP A 213 3.71 6.15 9.83
CA TRP A 213 3.48 6.22 11.28
C TRP A 213 4.28 7.33 11.97
N ASN A 214 5.46 7.68 11.44
CA ASN A 214 6.48 8.50 12.10
C ASN A 214 6.46 10.00 11.74
N THR A 215 5.40 10.49 11.10
CA THR A 215 5.29 11.91 10.71
C THR A 215 4.00 12.56 11.22
N MET A 216 4.14 13.82 11.66
CA MET A 216 3.03 14.68 12.06
C MET A 216 2.18 15.10 10.86
N LEU A 217 2.81 15.27 9.68
CA LEU A 217 2.14 15.67 8.45
C LEU A 217 2.21 14.52 7.45
N GLY A 218 1.04 13.95 7.13
CA GLY A 218 0.92 12.94 6.09
C GLY A 218 0.99 13.53 4.68
N ASP A 219 0.90 12.65 3.68
CA ASP A 219 0.87 12.98 2.26
C ASP A 219 -0.50 13.45 1.74
N ARG A 220 -1.55 13.33 2.57
CA ARG A 220 -2.92 13.74 2.23
C ARG A 220 -3.08 15.26 2.16
N SER A 221 -3.93 15.73 1.26
CA SER A 221 -4.25 17.15 1.18
C SER A 221 -5.02 17.63 2.44
N PRO A 222 -4.85 18.89 2.85
CA PRO A 222 -5.65 19.48 3.94
C PRO A 222 -7.16 19.32 3.76
N GLU A 223 -7.66 19.40 2.52
CA GLU A 223 -9.08 19.25 2.20
C GLU A 223 -9.59 17.83 2.43
N ALA A 224 -8.75 16.82 2.18
CA ALA A 224 -9.10 15.42 2.44
C ALA A 224 -9.26 15.16 3.94
N ASP A 225 -8.36 15.71 4.76
CA ASP A 225 -8.45 15.58 6.22
C ASP A 225 -9.62 16.37 6.80
N ARG A 226 -9.95 17.56 6.26
CA ARG A 226 -11.17 18.28 6.64
C ARG A 226 -12.43 17.47 6.35
N HIS A 227 -12.52 16.89 5.15
CA HIS A 227 -13.67 16.05 4.79
C HIS A 227 -13.77 14.80 5.66
N LEU A 228 -12.65 14.17 6.02
CA LEU A 228 -12.62 13.04 6.96
C LEU A 228 -13.13 13.45 8.35
N LEU A 229 -12.61 14.56 8.88
CA LEU A 229 -13.00 15.09 10.18
C LEU A 229 -14.50 15.46 10.22
N GLU A 230 -15.01 16.09 9.17
CA GLU A 230 -16.43 16.42 9.07
C GLU A 230 -17.30 15.15 8.97
N ARG A 231 -16.96 14.21 8.08
CA ARG A 231 -17.76 13.02 7.80
C ARG A 231 -17.77 12.03 8.97
N ASP A 232 -16.61 11.71 9.52
CA ASP A 232 -16.46 10.61 10.48
C ASP A 232 -16.50 11.05 11.94
N TRP A 233 -16.25 12.35 12.19
CA TRP A 233 -16.17 12.91 13.54
C TRP A 233 -17.10 14.10 13.77
N GLY A 234 -17.73 14.65 12.74
CA GLY A 234 -18.56 15.86 12.86
C GLY A 234 -17.76 17.13 13.18
N ILE A 235 -16.43 17.12 12.99
CA ILE A 235 -15.55 18.23 13.36
C ILE A 235 -15.32 19.14 12.16
N THR A 236 -15.78 20.39 12.27
CA THR A 236 -15.68 21.40 11.20
C THR A 236 -14.74 22.55 11.52
N GLY A 237 -14.08 22.54 12.69
CA GLY A 237 -13.16 23.60 13.10
C GLY A 237 -12.37 23.31 14.37
N ALA A 238 -11.53 24.29 14.74
CA ALA A 238 -10.57 24.21 15.86
C ALA A 238 -11.19 23.87 17.22
N ALA A 239 -12.35 24.45 17.55
CA ALA A 239 -13.02 24.22 18.83
C ALA A 239 -13.46 22.76 18.99
N GLY A 240 -14.16 22.21 17.99
CA GLY A 240 -14.59 20.80 18.00
C GLY A 240 -13.41 19.83 17.95
N TRP A 241 -12.33 20.19 17.26
CA TRP A 241 -11.10 19.40 17.30
C TRP A 241 -10.51 19.33 18.71
N ARG A 242 -10.42 20.47 19.41
CA ARG A 242 -9.87 20.53 20.77
C ARG A 242 -10.73 19.76 21.77
N GLU A 243 -12.05 19.94 21.70
CA GLU A 243 -13.01 19.20 22.52
C GLU A 243 -12.85 17.69 22.34
N GLN A 244 -12.84 17.22 21.09
CA GLN A 244 -12.69 15.79 20.81
C GLN A 244 -11.32 15.24 21.24
N ALA A 245 -10.25 16.02 21.06
CA ALA A 245 -8.91 15.63 21.52
C ALA A 245 -8.89 15.46 23.05
N ASP A 246 -9.52 16.38 23.78
CA ASP A 246 -9.59 16.33 25.24
C ASP A 246 -10.42 15.11 25.73
N GLU A 247 -11.54 14.79 25.06
CA GLU A 247 -12.33 13.59 25.36
C GLU A 247 -11.54 12.28 25.16
N LEU A 248 -10.78 12.18 24.06
CA LEU A 248 -9.93 11.01 23.80
C LEU A 248 -8.80 10.89 24.82
N LEU A 249 -8.20 12.02 25.23
CA LEU A 249 -7.17 12.03 26.27
C LEU A 249 -7.74 11.66 27.65
N LYS A 250 -9.03 11.90 27.91
CA LYS A 250 -9.71 11.42 29.12
C LYS A 250 -10.18 9.97 29.02
N ALA A 251 -10.05 9.34 27.86
CA ALA A 251 -10.60 8.01 27.54
C ALA A 251 -12.14 7.93 27.73
N GLU A 252 -12.84 9.04 27.44
CA GLU A 252 -14.30 9.18 27.61
C GLU A 252 -15.10 8.84 26.35
N ASN A 253 -14.45 8.36 25.29
CA ASN A 253 -15.11 8.06 24.02
C ASN A 253 -15.71 6.64 23.97
N SER A 254 -15.39 5.78 24.94
CA SER A 254 -15.99 4.45 25.12
C SER A 254 -16.99 4.44 26.29
N ASP A 255 -17.90 3.46 26.34
CA ASP A 255 -18.85 3.32 27.44
C ASP A 255 -18.10 3.20 28.78
N PRO A 256 -18.28 4.15 29.73
CA PRO A 256 -17.53 4.17 31.00
C PRO A 256 -17.77 2.91 31.84
N ARG A 257 -18.88 2.21 31.63
CA ARG A 257 -19.19 0.94 32.31
C ARG A 257 -18.17 -0.15 31.96
N VAL A 258 -17.60 -0.14 30.75
CA VAL A 258 -16.57 -1.10 30.34
C VAL A 258 -15.35 -0.98 31.24
N HIS A 259 -14.84 0.24 31.41
CA HIS A 259 -13.69 0.46 32.28
C HIS A 259 -14.01 0.10 33.73
N ALA A 260 -15.19 0.50 34.23
CA ALA A 260 -15.63 0.19 35.58
C ALA A 260 -15.69 -1.33 35.85
N VAL A 261 -16.17 -2.12 34.89
CA VAL A 261 -16.20 -3.60 34.95
C VAL A 261 -14.78 -4.19 34.98
N LEU A 262 -13.87 -3.67 34.15
CA LEU A 262 -12.47 -4.10 34.13
C LEU A 262 -11.73 -3.77 35.43
N LEU A 263 -12.01 -2.61 36.05
CA LEU A 263 -11.41 -2.23 37.35
C LEU A 263 -11.76 -3.20 38.50
N GLN A 264 -12.89 -3.91 38.40
CA GLN A 264 -13.26 -4.91 39.41
C GLN A 264 -12.41 -6.19 39.30
N ARG A 265 -11.64 -6.35 38.21
CA ARG A 265 -10.87 -7.56 37.94
C ARG A 265 -9.44 -7.44 38.47
N ARG A 266 -9.18 -8.06 39.63
CA ARG A 266 -7.81 -8.10 40.18
C ARG A 266 -6.93 -9.13 39.47
N ARG A 267 -5.61 -8.92 39.49
CA ARG A 267 -4.64 -9.88 38.95
C ARG A 267 -4.79 -11.25 39.63
N GLY A 268 -4.90 -12.32 38.83
CA GLY A 268 -5.01 -13.71 39.31
C GLY A 268 -6.42 -14.12 39.76
N MET A 269 -7.42 -13.26 39.61
CA MET A 269 -8.82 -13.53 39.94
C MET A 269 -9.44 -14.51 38.93
N ARG A 270 -10.19 -15.51 39.41
CA ARG A 270 -10.94 -16.42 38.53
C ARG A 270 -12.20 -15.72 38.03
N GLU A 271 -12.77 -16.21 36.94
CA GLU A 271 -14.00 -15.66 36.35
C GLU A 271 -15.15 -15.54 37.35
N ARG A 272 -15.40 -16.60 38.14
CA ARG A 272 -16.44 -16.58 39.18
C ARG A 272 -16.19 -15.45 40.19
N ASP A 273 -14.95 -15.30 40.63
CA ASP A 273 -14.55 -14.30 41.62
C ASP A 273 -14.71 -12.87 41.05
N TRP A 274 -14.56 -12.69 39.73
CA TRP A 274 -14.79 -11.42 39.05
C TRP A 274 -16.28 -11.03 39.02
N ARG A 275 -17.17 -11.98 38.71
CA ARG A 275 -18.62 -11.73 38.78
C ARG A 275 -19.06 -11.34 40.18
N GLU A 276 -18.53 -12.03 41.20
CA GLU A 276 -18.81 -11.70 42.61
C GLU A 276 -18.29 -10.28 42.96
N ALA A 277 -17.12 -9.88 42.45
CA ALA A 277 -16.59 -8.53 42.62
C ALA A 277 -17.44 -7.45 41.95
N ILE A 278 -17.95 -7.70 40.74
CA ILE A 278 -18.88 -6.77 40.04
C ILE A 278 -20.15 -6.56 40.86
N VAL A 279 -20.73 -7.63 41.42
CA VAL A 279 -21.93 -7.53 42.26
C VAL A 279 -21.65 -6.78 43.56
N ALA A 280 -20.51 -7.07 44.21
CA ALA A 280 -20.13 -6.39 45.44
C ALA A 280 -20.00 -4.88 45.20
N TRP A 281 -19.30 -4.48 44.13
CA TRP A 281 -19.18 -3.10 43.70
C TRP A 281 -20.54 -2.48 43.36
N ALA A 282 -21.37 -3.13 42.54
CA ALA A 282 -22.67 -2.60 42.16
C ALA A 282 -23.61 -2.39 43.36
N ARG A 283 -23.56 -3.28 44.36
CA ARG A 283 -24.32 -3.14 45.61
C ARG A 283 -23.79 -2.04 46.51
N GLU A 284 -22.48 -1.80 46.52
CA GLU A 284 -21.88 -0.67 47.27
C GLU A 284 -22.41 0.68 46.78
N TYR A 285 -22.71 0.79 45.49
CA TYR A 285 -23.25 1.99 44.85
C TYR A 285 -24.77 1.95 44.60
N ASP A 286 -25.47 0.98 45.18
CA ASP A 286 -26.93 0.81 45.11
C ASP A 286 -27.50 0.80 43.68
N PHE A 287 -26.80 0.10 42.77
CA PHE A 287 -27.28 -0.07 41.40
C PHE A 287 -28.45 -1.04 41.33
N GLU A 288 -29.42 -0.71 40.47
CA GLU A 288 -30.57 -1.56 40.18
C GLU A 288 -30.15 -2.90 39.54
N ASP A 289 -30.94 -3.95 39.75
CA ASP A 289 -30.70 -5.29 39.19
C ASP A 289 -30.57 -5.28 37.66
N ALA A 290 -31.29 -4.38 36.98
CA ALA A 290 -31.17 -4.21 35.53
C ALA A 290 -29.76 -3.73 35.13
N VAL A 291 -29.19 -2.77 35.87
CA VAL A 291 -27.82 -2.28 35.63
C VAL A 291 -26.79 -3.36 35.94
N ILE A 292 -27.00 -4.15 37.00
CA ILE A 292 -26.14 -5.31 37.30
C ILE A 292 -26.16 -6.31 36.13
N GLY A 293 -27.33 -6.55 35.54
CA GLY A 293 -27.48 -7.35 34.34
C GLY A 293 -26.66 -6.84 33.15
N ASP A 294 -26.70 -5.53 32.88
CA ASP A 294 -25.89 -4.89 31.83
C ASP A 294 -24.37 -5.03 32.08
N LEU A 295 -23.93 -4.87 33.33
CA LEU A 295 -22.51 -5.02 33.70
C LEU A 295 -22.02 -6.45 33.46
N PHE A 296 -22.87 -7.45 33.71
CA PHE A 296 -22.55 -8.84 33.35
C PHE A 296 -22.53 -9.08 31.86
N ALA A 297 -23.44 -8.49 31.09
CA ALA A 297 -23.40 -8.58 29.64
C ALA A 297 -22.08 -8.03 29.07
N ILE A 298 -21.60 -6.90 29.61
CA ILE A 298 -20.29 -6.33 29.26
C ILE A 298 -19.16 -7.31 29.61
N ALA A 299 -19.15 -7.85 30.83
CA ALA A 299 -18.14 -8.82 31.24
C ALA A 299 -18.12 -10.04 30.31
N ASP A 300 -19.28 -10.57 29.94
CA ASP A 300 -19.40 -11.73 29.05
C ASP A 300 -18.88 -11.45 27.63
N VAL A 301 -19.16 -10.28 27.08
CA VAL A 301 -18.60 -9.85 25.79
C VAL A 301 -17.08 -9.71 25.87
N VAL A 302 -16.54 -9.12 26.93
CA VAL A 302 -15.09 -9.03 27.16
C VAL A 302 -14.45 -10.41 27.17
N GLN A 303 -15.02 -11.35 27.93
CA GLN A 303 -14.49 -12.72 28.00
C GLN A 303 -14.53 -13.43 26.65
N ARG A 304 -15.58 -13.19 25.86
CA ARG A 304 -15.70 -13.76 24.52
C ARG A 304 -14.59 -13.25 23.59
N TYR A 305 -14.26 -11.96 23.64
CA TYR A 305 -13.13 -11.41 22.89
C TYR A 305 -11.79 -11.91 23.43
N GLU A 306 -11.58 -11.96 24.74
CA GLU A 306 -10.34 -12.50 25.32
C GLU A 306 -10.12 -13.97 24.93
N ALA A 307 -11.18 -14.78 24.91
CA ALA A 307 -11.09 -16.16 24.41
C ALA A 307 -10.67 -16.21 22.93
N ARG A 308 -11.24 -15.33 22.10
CA ARG A 308 -10.86 -15.21 20.69
C ARG A 308 -9.41 -14.73 20.52
N PHE A 309 -9.00 -13.72 21.28
CA PHE A 309 -7.66 -13.16 21.25
C PHE A 309 -6.61 -14.22 21.60
N ARG A 310 -6.90 -15.08 22.58
CA ARG A 310 -6.04 -16.22 22.91
C ARG A 310 -5.99 -17.26 21.79
N ALA A 311 -7.12 -17.56 21.17
CA ALA A 311 -7.18 -18.49 20.04
C ALA A 311 -6.39 -17.99 18.82
N ASP A 312 -6.40 -16.67 18.58
CA ASP A 312 -5.72 -16.05 17.43
C ASP A 312 -4.28 -15.56 17.73
N GLY A 313 -3.83 -15.73 18.98
CA GLY A 313 -2.46 -15.46 19.42
C GLY A 313 -2.13 -14.03 19.87
N LEU A 314 -3.13 -13.16 20.05
CA LEU A 314 -2.93 -11.78 20.57
C LEU A 314 -2.64 -11.79 22.08
N LEU A 315 -3.17 -12.78 22.79
CA LEU A 315 -2.97 -12.96 24.23
C LEU A 315 -2.31 -14.31 24.50
N ALA A 316 -1.49 -14.36 25.56
CA ALA A 316 -1.00 -15.60 26.14
C ALA A 316 -2.19 -16.48 26.61
N PRO A 317 -2.01 -17.81 26.81
CA PRO A 317 -3.10 -18.72 27.20
C PRO A 317 -3.89 -18.31 28.46
N ASP A 318 -3.24 -17.62 29.39
CA ASP A 318 -3.78 -17.02 30.62
C ASP A 318 -3.82 -15.48 30.59
N GLY A 319 -3.49 -14.89 29.43
CA GLY A 319 -3.52 -13.47 29.17
C GLY A 319 -4.95 -12.92 29.17
N ARG A 320 -5.06 -11.65 29.56
CA ARG A 320 -6.31 -10.89 29.64
C ARG A 320 -6.05 -9.42 29.30
N VAL A 321 -7.11 -8.67 29.03
CA VAL A 321 -7.02 -7.23 28.79
C VAL A 321 -7.37 -6.49 30.08
N ASP A 322 -6.42 -5.71 30.61
CA ASP A 322 -6.61 -4.97 31.85
C ASP A 322 -7.19 -3.56 31.62
N SER A 323 -7.12 -3.01 30.40
CA SER A 323 -7.68 -1.70 30.04
C SER A 323 -8.00 -1.59 28.54
N VAL A 324 -9.01 -0.79 28.19
CA VAL A 324 -9.39 -0.47 26.79
C VAL A 324 -9.01 0.95 26.35
N HIS A 325 -8.38 1.74 27.22
CA HIS A 325 -8.05 3.15 26.96
C HIS A 325 -7.10 3.34 25.77
N GLY A 326 -6.33 2.31 25.42
CA GLY A 326 -5.42 2.32 24.28
C GLY A 326 -6.13 2.69 22.99
N TYR A 327 -7.42 2.34 22.85
CA TYR A 327 -8.21 2.71 21.68
C TYR A 327 -8.33 4.22 21.51
N ASP A 328 -8.62 4.93 22.60
CA ASP A 328 -8.76 6.38 22.58
C ASP A 328 -7.41 7.08 22.47
N TYR A 329 -6.37 6.61 23.17
CA TYR A 329 -5.02 7.19 23.08
C TYR A 329 -4.40 7.04 21.69
N GLY A 330 -4.54 5.88 21.05
CA GLY A 330 -4.08 5.69 19.67
C GLY A 330 -4.84 6.58 18.66
N ARG A 331 -6.14 6.81 18.89
CA ARG A 331 -6.93 7.75 18.08
C ARG A 331 -6.57 9.20 18.34
N ALA A 332 -6.24 9.59 19.58
CA ALA A 332 -5.83 10.95 19.92
C ALA A 332 -4.58 11.36 19.11
N VAL A 333 -3.60 10.45 18.97
CA VAL A 333 -2.42 10.68 18.13
C VAL A 333 -2.80 10.98 16.68
N ASN A 334 -3.73 10.22 16.10
CA ASN A 334 -4.14 10.42 14.71
C ASN A 334 -5.03 11.66 14.53
N LEU A 335 -5.90 11.95 15.51
CA LEU A 335 -6.71 13.17 15.52
C LEU A 335 -5.82 14.42 15.56
N ALA A 336 -4.71 14.39 16.29
CA ALA A 336 -3.74 15.48 16.30
C ALA A 336 -3.11 15.72 14.92
N ARG A 337 -2.73 14.66 14.24
CA ARG A 337 -2.15 14.71 12.88
C ARG A 337 -3.15 15.28 11.87
N TRP A 338 -4.40 14.82 11.91
CA TRP A 338 -5.46 15.33 11.04
C TRP A 338 -5.82 16.78 11.34
N GLY A 339 -5.89 17.18 12.62
CA GLY A 339 -6.14 18.56 13.02
C GLY A 339 -5.06 19.52 12.50
N LEU A 340 -3.78 19.13 12.63
CA LEU A 340 -2.66 19.91 12.12
C LEU A 340 -2.74 20.06 10.59
N ASN A 341 -2.97 18.96 9.88
CA ASN A 341 -3.05 19.01 8.42
C ASN A 341 -4.27 19.80 7.93
N ALA A 342 -5.42 19.69 8.61
CA ALA A 342 -6.64 20.44 8.33
C ALA A 342 -6.56 21.94 8.69
N ARG A 343 -5.50 22.36 9.41
CA ARG A 343 -5.30 23.71 9.97
C ARG A 343 -6.31 24.06 11.08
N PHE A 344 -6.75 23.06 11.84
CA PHE A 344 -7.59 23.25 13.04
C PHE A 344 -6.75 23.49 14.29
N CYS A 345 -5.46 23.16 14.27
CA CYS A 345 -4.49 23.49 15.30
C CYS A 345 -3.13 23.80 14.67
N ASP A 346 -2.23 24.35 15.49
CA ASP A 346 -0.82 24.53 15.13
C ASP A 346 0.03 23.30 15.53
N ALA A 347 1.31 23.34 15.15
CA ALA A 347 2.23 22.23 15.38
C ALA A 347 2.47 21.96 16.87
N GLU A 348 2.53 23.00 17.70
CA GLU A 348 2.77 22.89 19.14
C GLU A 348 1.61 22.18 19.83
N ALA A 349 0.37 22.60 19.55
CA ALA A 349 -0.82 21.97 20.10
C ALA A 349 -0.98 20.51 19.63
N ALA A 350 -0.67 20.22 18.36
CA ALA A 350 -0.71 18.85 17.85
C ALA A 350 0.34 17.96 18.52
N GLU A 351 1.57 18.45 18.67
CA GLU A 351 2.64 17.72 19.37
C GLU A 351 2.29 17.48 20.84
N GLU A 352 1.70 18.46 21.53
CA GLU A 352 1.25 18.32 22.91
C GLU A 352 0.26 17.16 23.06
N VAL A 353 -0.76 17.07 22.19
CA VAL A 353 -1.74 15.98 22.21
C VAL A 353 -1.08 14.62 21.99
N VAL A 354 -0.16 14.51 21.02
CA VAL A 354 0.57 13.27 20.73
C VAL A 354 1.41 12.82 21.94
N LEU A 355 2.19 13.73 22.50
CA LEU A 355 3.02 13.45 23.68
C LEU A 355 2.18 13.10 24.91
N ARG A 356 1.03 13.77 25.10
CA ARG A 356 0.12 13.50 26.22
C ARG A 356 -0.54 12.14 26.07
N ALA A 357 -1.02 11.79 24.89
CA ALA A 357 -1.60 10.48 24.61
C ALA A 357 -0.60 9.36 24.89
N ALA A 358 0.66 9.53 24.47
CA ALA A 358 1.71 8.55 24.73
C ALA A 358 2.05 8.43 26.23
N HIS A 359 2.11 9.54 26.96
CA HIS A 359 2.31 9.52 28.40
C HIS A 359 1.20 8.75 29.12
N LEU A 360 -0.06 9.00 28.77
CA LEU A 360 -1.21 8.32 29.35
C LEU A 360 -1.24 6.82 28.98
N ALA A 361 -0.88 6.48 27.75
CA ALA A 361 -0.72 5.09 27.34
C ALA A 361 0.36 4.38 28.18
N GLY A 362 1.51 5.01 28.40
CA GLY A 362 2.57 4.48 29.25
C GLY A 362 2.19 4.32 30.73
N GLN A 363 1.17 5.03 31.22
CA GLN A 363 0.61 4.84 32.56
C GLN A 363 -0.40 3.69 32.62
N ALA A 364 -1.15 3.45 31.55
CA ALA A 364 -2.21 2.45 31.48
C ALA A 364 -1.70 1.04 31.08
N TYR A 365 -0.56 0.95 30.39
CA TYR A 365 -0.03 -0.29 29.84
C TYR A 365 1.47 -0.45 30.12
N ASP A 366 1.94 -1.70 30.10
CA ASP A 366 3.32 -2.08 30.43
C ASP A 366 4.14 -2.59 29.22
N SER A 367 3.51 -2.70 28.05
CA SER A 367 4.13 -3.21 26.83
C SER A 367 3.31 -2.84 25.59
N TRP A 368 3.95 -2.88 24.41
CA TRP A 368 3.27 -2.72 23.12
C TRP A 368 2.16 -3.77 22.91
N THR A 369 2.40 -5.01 23.31
CA THR A 369 1.41 -6.09 23.23
C THR A 369 0.19 -5.78 24.10
N SER A 370 0.41 -5.39 25.36
CA SER A 370 -0.67 -5.02 26.28
C SER A 370 -1.48 -3.84 25.74
N PHE A 371 -0.81 -2.77 25.29
CA PHE A 371 -1.44 -1.64 24.62
C PHE A 371 -2.26 -2.05 23.40
N SER A 372 -1.70 -2.91 22.54
CA SER A 372 -2.38 -3.37 21.34
C SER A 372 -3.65 -4.15 21.65
N THR A 373 -3.62 -5.06 22.61
CA THR A 373 -4.81 -5.84 22.97
C THR A 373 -5.89 -4.94 23.58
N GLY A 374 -5.51 -3.94 24.36
CA GLY A 374 -6.41 -2.90 24.85
C GLY A 374 -7.03 -2.06 23.73
N TYR A 375 -6.22 -1.64 22.75
CA TYR A 375 -6.69 -0.92 21.57
C TYR A 375 -7.76 -1.71 20.80
N ILE A 376 -7.47 -2.98 20.51
CA ILE A 376 -8.35 -3.83 19.71
C ILE A 376 -9.63 -4.11 20.47
N LEU A 377 -9.56 -4.47 21.76
CA LEU A 377 -10.76 -4.70 22.56
C LEU A 377 -11.64 -3.44 22.63
N GLY A 378 -11.05 -2.26 22.83
CA GLY A 378 -11.79 -1.00 22.80
C GLY A 378 -12.51 -0.76 21.47
N ARG A 379 -11.82 -0.99 20.33
CA ARG A 379 -12.42 -0.91 18.98
C ARG A 379 -13.59 -1.90 18.83
N MET A 380 -13.40 -3.14 19.27
CA MET A 380 -14.38 -4.21 19.11
C MET A 380 -15.64 -3.99 19.95
N LEU A 381 -15.48 -3.53 21.20
CA LEU A 381 -16.62 -3.21 22.06
C LEU A 381 -17.43 -2.03 21.52
N LYS A 382 -16.80 -1.11 20.79
CA LYS A 382 -17.48 0.03 20.18
C LYS A 382 -18.24 -0.33 18.89
N PHE A 383 -17.69 -1.21 18.06
CA PHE A 383 -18.17 -1.37 16.68
C PHE A 383 -18.54 -2.79 16.25
N ASP A 384 -17.86 -3.83 16.75
CA ASP A 384 -17.95 -5.18 16.17
C ASP A 384 -19.17 -5.98 16.68
N ARG A 385 -19.79 -5.58 17.81
CA ARG A 385 -20.99 -6.22 18.39
C ARG A 385 -20.86 -7.75 18.61
N GLY A 386 -19.64 -8.29 18.64
CA GLY A 386 -19.35 -9.71 18.85
C GLY A 386 -19.49 -10.58 17.60
N GLU A 387 -19.39 -9.98 16.41
CA GLU A 387 -19.50 -10.65 15.11
C GLU A 387 -18.18 -11.26 14.63
N PHE A 388 -17.03 -10.75 15.11
CA PHE A 388 -15.69 -11.12 14.64
C PHE A 388 -15.54 -10.95 13.12
N GLY A 389 -16.09 -9.85 12.60
CA GLY A 389 -16.14 -9.58 11.16
C GLY A 389 -14.85 -8.97 10.61
N GLU A 390 -14.96 -8.33 9.45
CA GLU A 390 -13.84 -7.68 8.75
C GLU A 390 -13.05 -6.72 9.67
N MET A 391 -13.74 -5.96 10.52
CA MET A 391 -13.08 -5.03 11.44
C MET A 391 -12.16 -5.73 12.46
N TYR A 392 -12.56 -6.91 12.93
CA TYR A 392 -11.74 -7.73 13.80
C TYR A 392 -10.51 -8.26 13.05
N GLU A 393 -10.70 -8.77 11.83
CA GLU A 393 -9.62 -9.29 10.99
C GLU A 393 -8.58 -8.21 10.64
N GLU A 394 -9.02 -7.00 10.28
CA GLU A 394 -8.15 -5.83 10.08
C GLU A 394 -7.34 -5.51 11.34
N SER A 395 -8.02 -5.44 12.49
CA SER A 395 -7.36 -5.10 13.77
C SER A 395 -6.33 -6.17 14.18
N LEU A 396 -6.63 -7.43 13.91
CA LEU A 396 -5.71 -8.55 14.10
C LEU A 396 -4.52 -8.47 13.14
N LEU A 397 -4.74 -8.11 11.89
CA LEU A 397 -3.65 -7.96 10.93
C LEU A 397 -2.74 -6.79 11.30
N GLY A 398 -3.30 -5.63 11.65
CA GLY A 398 -2.56 -4.48 12.15
C GLY A 398 -1.71 -4.83 13.38
N HIS A 399 -2.25 -5.59 14.32
CA HIS A 399 -1.50 -6.12 15.47
C HIS A 399 -0.29 -6.94 15.05
N ARG A 400 -0.48 -7.93 14.17
CA ARG A 400 0.58 -8.82 13.71
C ARG A 400 1.68 -8.04 13.00
N ILE A 401 1.31 -7.13 12.10
CA ILE A 401 2.27 -6.25 11.43
C ILE A 401 3.10 -5.50 12.46
N LEU A 402 2.45 -4.85 13.44
CA LEU A 402 3.17 -4.04 14.40
C LEU A 402 4.05 -4.85 15.36
N ILE A 403 3.69 -6.09 15.72
CA ILE A 403 4.50 -6.92 16.64
C ILE A 403 5.59 -7.71 15.89
N GLU A 404 5.33 -8.15 14.67
CA GLU A 404 6.16 -9.12 13.95
C GLU A 404 7.08 -8.47 12.91
N ASP A 405 6.64 -7.40 12.24
CA ASP A 405 7.42 -6.78 11.16
C ASP A 405 8.74 -6.20 11.71
N PRO A 406 9.91 -6.64 11.21
CA PRO A 406 11.22 -6.17 11.70
C PRO A 406 11.43 -4.66 11.65
N GLU A 407 10.76 -3.96 10.73
CA GLU A 407 10.85 -2.50 10.57
C GLU A 407 9.81 -1.75 11.42
N SER A 408 8.97 -2.47 12.15
CA SER A 408 7.92 -1.89 13.00
C SER A 408 8.50 -1.02 14.12
N PRO A 409 7.90 0.16 14.39
CA PRO A 409 8.29 0.96 15.54
C PRO A 409 8.19 0.20 16.86
N TRP A 410 7.27 -0.76 17.00
CA TRP A 410 7.09 -1.49 18.26
C TRP A 410 8.17 -2.55 18.50
N ARG A 411 8.94 -2.90 17.47
CA ARG A 411 10.14 -3.73 17.61
C ARG A 411 11.40 -2.91 17.78
N LEU A 412 11.45 -1.72 17.18
CA LEU A 412 12.61 -0.84 17.19
C LEU A 412 12.67 0.07 18.41
N LEU A 413 11.52 0.41 19.00
CA LEU A 413 11.39 1.30 20.14
C LEU A 413 10.97 0.53 21.39
N ALA A 414 11.66 0.78 22.50
CA ALA A 414 11.22 0.29 23.80
C ALA A 414 9.86 0.90 24.17
N TRP A 415 9.07 0.14 24.93
CA TRP A 415 7.86 0.67 25.55
C TRP A 415 8.23 1.62 26.70
N GLY A 416 7.54 2.76 26.78
CA GLY A 416 7.71 3.75 27.86
C GLY A 416 8.68 4.85 27.53
#